data_AF-A0AAW5JBQ0-F1
#
_entry.id   AF-A0AAW5JBQ0-F1
#
_cell.length_a   1.000
_cell.length_b   1.000
_cell.length_c   1.000
_cell.angle_alpha   90.00
_cell.angle_beta   90.00
_cell.angle_gamma   90.00
#
_symmetry.space_group_name_H-M   'P 1'
#
loop_
_entity.id
_entity.type
_entity.pdbx_description
1 polymer ?
#
loop_
_entity_poly.entity_id
_entity_poly.type
_entity_poly.pdbx_seq_one_letter_code
_entity_poly.pdbx_strand_id
1 'polypeptide(L)'
;MDCWSVLDLGHDADERSIKRQYARLLKTTRPDDDPAAFQALRDAYEQALDWARNRAEDDGEGSDVWSNAGHPLESLPLDEPVLVVRPDHRQVHPAFDMAEPPARPAVELSWYEQASQTTPENLHSQRQIAQDQGCDELFQQHLARRCLLDPEDNQALIKAAVEQLHWLTPWQKVQLRTHQAHRLTQALLDSSLESFHAMLENNEERAFLDTLKALRQQPWLTSFDRQEQLEQWTMTLLLNNHDWPPALFERVSSLFAWDQKHDVYAGPLSLWMNLVQRCEKKAFVARQQKLLEASQDSPETMAARLLLQPPPLDERLRLARHGNQELWQACEKLASDLTHRFPDAIQEFPDADVQSWRKLPEQVSSNFNLRAYFFGVLTIFTTASLDPSGSNATWYEIAGLALTAPIFLLLVIHIFMSFWRPFAERIKPVDTRWSARLLPDYLSWPGYQALALRHGIPIVTLGYICVQKGPVLAALYGAVLLLWIVLSPYRISGFQDAISIRTGGWDSVKAFCVRNTFKAIMIVLGLMLAFVVGVIVFGPARGH
;
A
#
# COMPACT_ATOMS: atom_id res chain seq x y z
N MET A 1 0.32 -21.95 -35.20
CA MET A 1 1.47 -22.67 -35.79
C MET A 1 2.58 -22.63 -34.78
N ASP A 2 3.38 -23.69 -34.67
CA ASP A 2 4.48 -23.72 -33.71
C ASP A 2 5.60 -22.78 -34.20
N CYS A 3 6.15 -21.93 -33.32
CA CYS A 3 7.09 -20.88 -33.69
C CYS A 3 8.35 -21.43 -34.38
N TRP A 4 8.75 -22.65 -34.01
CA TRP A 4 9.85 -23.40 -34.62
C TRP A 4 9.58 -23.82 -36.06
N SER A 5 8.33 -24.14 -36.40
CA SER A 5 7.94 -24.51 -37.78
C SER A 5 7.96 -23.31 -38.74
N VAL A 6 7.71 -22.09 -38.23
CA VAL A 6 7.73 -20.85 -39.00
C VAL A 6 9.16 -20.37 -39.26
N LEU A 7 10.08 -20.61 -38.32
CA LEU A 7 11.50 -20.28 -38.43
C LEU A 7 12.33 -21.37 -39.14
N ASP A 8 11.76 -22.56 -39.34
CA ASP A 8 12.45 -23.76 -39.85
C ASP A 8 13.68 -24.12 -39.01
N LEU A 9 13.49 -24.16 -37.68
CA LEU A 9 14.53 -24.47 -36.69
C LEU A 9 14.10 -25.59 -35.75
N GLY A 10 15.09 -26.29 -35.18
CA GLY A 10 14.87 -27.22 -34.08
C GLY A 10 14.55 -26.49 -32.77
N HIS A 11 13.79 -27.15 -31.89
CA HIS A 11 13.35 -26.63 -30.58
C HIS A 11 14.52 -26.41 -29.58
N ASP A 12 15.74 -26.77 -29.96
CA ASP A 12 16.98 -26.65 -29.21
C ASP A 12 17.92 -25.56 -29.77
N ALA A 13 17.43 -24.68 -30.66
CA ALA A 13 18.26 -23.65 -31.28
C ALA A 13 18.66 -22.51 -30.32
N ASP A 14 19.96 -22.22 -30.25
CA ASP A 14 20.51 -21.10 -29.48
C ASP A 14 20.09 -19.72 -30.03
N GLU A 15 20.14 -18.68 -29.18
CA GLU A 15 19.77 -17.29 -29.51
C GLU A 15 20.46 -16.78 -30.79
N ARG A 16 21.72 -17.14 -31.00
CA ARG A 16 22.50 -16.75 -32.19
C ARG A 16 21.96 -17.40 -33.47
N SER A 17 21.46 -18.63 -33.38
CA SER A 17 20.89 -19.37 -34.50
C SER A 17 19.51 -18.82 -34.89
N ILE A 18 18.69 -18.49 -33.89
CA ILE A 18 17.37 -17.85 -34.06
C ILE A 18 17.50 -16.50 -34.79
N LYS A 19 18.39 -15.62 -34.32
CA LYS A 19 18.65 -14.30 -34.95
C LYS A 19 19.16 -14.42 -36.39
N ARG A 20 20.05 -15.38 -36.65
CA ARG A 20 20.61 -15.59 -38.00
C ARG A 20 19.55 -16.07 -38.99
N GLN A 21 18.64 -16.94 -38.55
CA GLN A 21 17.59 -17.49 -39.41
C GLN A 21 16.47 -16.47 -39.65
N TYR A 22 16.09 -15.71 -38.63
CA TYR A 22 15.19 -14.57 -38.79
C TYR A 22 15.73 -13.57 -39.82
N ALA A 23 17.02 -13.20 -39.74
CA ALA A 23 17.65 -12.30 -40.70
C ALA A 23 17.73 -12.86 -42.14
N ARG A 24 17.67 -14.19 -42.31
CA ARG A 24 17.56 -14.83 -43.64
C ARG A 24 16.13 -14.75 -44.17
N LEU A 25 15.14 -15.09 -43.35
CA LEU A 25 13.73 -15.07 -43.73
C LEU A 25 13.22 -13.63 -43.97
N LEU A 26 13.71 -12.66 -43.21
CA LEU A 26 13.41 -11.23 -43.37
C LEU A 26 13.80 -10.67 -44.75
N LYS A 27 14.80 -11.28 -45.41
CA LYS A 27 15.22 -10.85 -46.76
C LYS A 27 14.24 -11.30 -47.84
N THR A 28 13.51 -12.37 -47.58
CA THR A 28 12.53 -12.96 -48.49
C THR A 28 11.12 -12.45 -48.20
N THR A 29 10.77 -12.29 -46.94
CA THR A 29 9.46 -11.81 -46.48
C THR A 29 9.53 -10.31 -46.22
N ARG A 30 9.44 -9.51 -47.29
CA ARG A 30 9.42 -8.05 -47.17
C ARG A 30 8.04 -7.57 -46.69
N PRO A 31 7.98 -6.55 -45.81
CA PRO A 31 6.71 -6.01 -45.30
C PRO A 31 5.76 -5.50 -46.40
N ASP A 32 6.33 -5.06 -47.52
CA ASP A 32 5.59 -4.47 -48.65
C ASP A 32 4.90 -5.53 -49.53
N ASP A 33 5.41 -6.77 -49.53
CA ASP A 33 4.90 -7.86 -50.38
C ASP A 33 3.82 -8.69 -49.66
N ASP A 34 4.00 -8.98 -48.36
CA ASP A 34 3.01 -9.69 -47.55
C ASP A 34 3.11 -9.28 -46.06
N PRO A 35 2.25 -8.35 -45.59
CA PRO A 35 2.28 -7.87 -44.21
C PRO A 35 1.85 -8.94 -43.20
N ALA A 36 1.00 -9.90 -43.60
CA ALA A 36 0.54 -10.96 -42.71
C ALA A 36 1.63 -12.02 -42.49
N ALA A 37 2.37 -12.38 -43.55
CA ALA A 37 3.52 -13.27 -43.44
C ALA A 37 4.67 -12.64 -42.64
N PHE A 38 4.88 -11.33 -42.77
CA PHE A 38 5.86 -10.59 -41.97
C PHE A 38 5.52 -10.60 -40.48
N GLN A 39 4.25 -10.34 -40.14
CA GLN A 39 3.80 -10.37 -38.74
C GLN A 39 3.96 -11.77 -38.14
N ALA A 40 3.54 -12.82 -38.86
CA ALA A 40 3.69 -14.20 -38.41
C ALA A 40 5.16 -14.60 -38.19
N LEU A 41 6.08 -14.12 -39.03
CA LEU A 41 7.52 -14.34 -38.88
C LEU A 41 8.08 -13.63 -37.64
N ARG A 42 7.61 -12.40 -37.37
CA ARG A 42 8.04 -11.61 -36.22
C ARG A 42 7.54 -12.20 -34.90
N ASP A 43 6.27 -12.59 -34.85
CA ASP A 43 5.66 -13.22 -33.67
C ASP A 43 6.37 -14.55 -33.35
N ALA A 44 6.70 -15.35 -34.37
CA ALA A 44 7.46 -16.59 -34.19
C ALA A 44 8.89 -16.34 -33.70
N TYR A 45 9.57 -15.30 -34.18
CA TYR A 45 10.90 -14.90 -33.72
C TYR A 45 10.90 -14.48 -32.25
N GLU A 46 9.95 -13.65 -31.84
CA GLU A 46 9.84 -13.18 -30.45
C GLU A 46 9.55 -14.34 -29.49
N GLN A 47 8.63 -15.24 -29.85
CA GLN A 47 8.32 -16.44 -29.07
C GLN A 47 9.52 -17.39 -28.93
N ALA A 48 10.29 -17.61 -30.00
CA ALA A 48 11.48 -18.47 -29.95
C ALA A 48 12.62 -17.84 -29.13
N LEU A 49 12.77 -16.51 -29.19
CA LEU A 49 13.78 -15.77 -28.43
C LEU A 49 13.50 -15.82 -26.92
N ASP A 50 12.25 -15.64 -26.53
CA ASP A 50 11.84 -15.70 -25.13
C ASP A 50 11.98 -17.13 -24.58
N TRP A 51 11.65 -18.14 -25.38
CA TRP A 51 11.86 -19.54 -25.01
C TRP A 51 13.35 -19.87 -24.78
N ALA A 52 14.24 -19.36 -25.63
CA ALA A 52 15.69 -19.56 -25.48
C ALA A 52 16.28 -18.81 -24.26
N ARG A 53 15.73 -17.64 -23.92
CA ARG A 53 16.14 -16.87 -22.73
C ARG A 53 15.72 -17.53 -21.42
N ASN A 54 14.46 -17.94 -21.32
CA ASN A 54 13.95 -18.61 -20.13
C ASN A 54 14.66 -19.94 -19.87
N ARG A 55 15.09 -20.65 -20.92
CA ARG A 55 15.91 -21.86 -20.77
C ARG A 55 17.30 -21.58 -20.20
N ALA A 56 17.91 -20.45 -20.55
CA ALA A 56 19.21 -20.07 -19.99
C ALA A 56 19.12 -19.67 -18.50
N GLU A 57 17.94 -19.22 -18.04
CA GLU A 57 17.68 -18.89 -16.63
C GLU A 57 17.46 -20.14 -15.75
N ASP A 58 16.79 -21.18 -16.28
CA ASP A 58 16.54 -22.44 -15.55
C ASP A 58 17.82 -23.28 -15.31
N ASP A 59 18.83 -23.17 -16.18
CA ASP A 59 20.10 -23.90 -16.08
C ASP A 59 21.15 -23.19 -15.17
N GLY A 60 20.79 -22.06 -14.53
CA GLY A 60 21.76 -21.11 -13.96
C GLY A 60 21.42 -20.45 -12.61
N GLU A 61 20.99 -21.18 -11.58
CA GLU A 61 21.01 -20.65 -10.21
C GLU A 61 22.42 -20.72 -9.59
N GLY A 62 23.19 -19.63 -9.69
CA GLY A 62 24.47 -19.46 -9.01
C GLY A 62 25.26 -18.20 -9.38
N SER A 63 24.95 -17.08 -8.71
CA SER A 63 25.73 -15.82 -8.58
C SER A 63 26.28 -15.14 -9.85
N ASP A 64 25.75 -13.97 -10.22
CA ASP A 64 26.27 -12.68 -9.77
C ASP A 64 25.65 -11.50 -10.54
N VAL A 65 25.44 -10.43 -9.78
CA VAL A 65 25.08 -9.08 -10.23
C VAL A 65 26.28 -8.44 -10.94
N TRP A 66 26.07 -7.88 -12.14
CA TRP A 66 26.80 -6.69 -12.60
C TRP A 66 25.99 -5.97 -13.68
N SER A 67 25.51 -4.73 -13.48
CA SER A 67 26.24 -3.47 -13.28
C SER A 67 27.26 -3.17 -14.38
N ASN A 68 27.02 -2.03 -15.03
CA ASN A 68 27.97 -1.27 -15.82
C ASN A 68 29.29 -1.06 -15.07
N ALA A 69 30.39 -1.65 -15.55
CA ALA A 69 31.74 -1.11 -15.43
C ALA A 69 32.65 -1.80 -16.45
N GLY A 70 33.49 -1.01 -17.12
CA GLY A 70 34.34 -1.45 -18.23
C GLY A 70 35.35 -2.52 -17.85
N HIS A 71 35.62 -3.41 -18.80
CA HIS A 71 36.74 -4.35 -18.74
C HIS A 71 38.09 -3.60 -18.80
N PRO A 72 38.97 -3.80 -17.80
CA PRO A 72 40.40 -3.55 -17.93
C PRO A 72 41.04 -4.74 -18.68
N LEU A 73 41.93 -4.46 -19.64
CA LEU A 73 42.84 -5.47 -20.18
C LEU A 73 44.18 -5.35 -19.45
N GLU A 74 44.62 -6.50 -18.97
CA GLU A 74 45.77 -6.73 -18.10
C GLU A 74 47.10 -6.62 -18.85
N SER A 75 48.08 -6.10 -18.12
CA SER A 75 49.45 -5.75 -18.49
C SER A 75 50.37 -6.94 -18.74
N LEU A 76 51.27 -6.82 -19.72
CA LEU A 76 52.55 -7.55 -19.77
C LEU A 76 53.72 -6.55 -19.53
N PRO A 77 54.81 -6.98 -18.86
CA PRO A 77 55.75 -6.08 -18.19
C PRO A 77 56.89 -5.63 -19.10
N LEU A 78 57.37 -4.39 -18.90
CA LEU A 78 58.63 -3.88 -19.42
C LEU A 78 59.46 -3.36 -18.25
N ASP A 79 60.52 -4.08 -17.93
CA ASP A 79 61.58 -3.65 -17.03
C ASP A 79 62.31 -2.42 -17.61
N GLU A 80 62.42 -1.39 -16.78
CA GLU A 80 63.35 -0.25 -16.85
C GLU A 80 64.83 -0.69 -16.76
N PRO A 81 65.84 0.20 -16.85
CA PRO A 81 65.86 1.63 -17.22
C PRO A 81 66.95 1.94 -18.30
N VAL A 82 67.18 3.22 -18.64
CA VAL A 82 68.51 3.88 -18.53
C VAL A 82 68.60 5.22 -19.29
N LEU A 83 69.01 6.23 -18.53
CA LEU A 83 69.78 7.46 -18.81
C LEU A 83 69.52 8.34 -20.05
N VAL A 84 69.11 9.57 -19.70
CA VAL A 84 69.67 10.87 -20.13
C VAL A 84 71.11 10.81 -20.65
N VAL A 85 71.35 11.22 -21.91
CA VAL A 85 72.51 12.04 -22.35
C VAL A 85 72.11 12.85 -23.60
N ARG A 86 72.49 14.14 -23.59
CA ARG A 86 72.41 15.17 -24.65
C ARG A 86 73.86 15.36 -25.21
N PRO A 87 74.07 16.29 -26.15
CA PRO A 87 73.92 16.29 -27.62
C PRO A 87 75.25 15.99 -28.35
N ASP A 88 75.28 15.85 -29.70
CA ASP A 88 75.96 16.82 -30.58
C ASP A 88 75.95 16.45 -32.07
N HIS A 89 75.67 17.49 -32.87
CA HIS A 89 76.18 17.80 -34.22
C HIS A 89 76.01 16.80 -35.37
N ARG A 90 75.73 17.18 -36.62
CA ARG A 90 75.41 18.44 -37.31
C ARG A 90 75.36 18.01 -38.79
N GLN A 91 74.19 17.98 -39.40
CA GLN A 91 74.10 18.27 -40.83
C GLN A 91 72.91 19.20 -41.07
N VAL A 92 73.21 20.21 -41.88
CA VAL A 92 72.61 21.54 -41.94
C VAL A 92 71.86 21.64 -43.27
N HIS A 93 70.53 21.86 -43.17
CA HIS A 93 69.67 22.76 -43.97
C HIS A 93 69.39 22.46 -45.47
N PRO A 94 68.23 22.87 -46.04
CA PRO A 94 67.41 24.03 -45.66
C PRO A 94 65.99 23.76 -45.19
N ALA A 95 65.53 24.78 -44.45
CA ALA A 95 64.26 24.88 -43.76
C ALA A 95 63.06 24.81 -44.70
N PHE A 96 62.06 24.03 -44.30
CA PHE A 96 60.66 24.36 -44.57
C PHE A 96 59.97 24.51 -43.23
N ASP A 97 59.34 25.66 -43.09
CA ASP A 97 58.78 26.20 -41.86
C ASP A 97 57.77 25.27 -41.19
N MET A 98 57.75 25.39 -39.87
CA MET A 98 56.60 25.06 -39.04
C MET A 98 55.39 25.85 -39.55
N ALA A 99 54.52 25.23 -40.35
CA ALA A 99 53.25 25.81 -40.74
C ALA A 99 52.11 24.85 -40.38
N GLU A 100 51.37 25.29 -39.36
CA GLU A 100 49.92 25.18 -39.16
C GLU A 100 49.23 23.79 -39.14
N PRO A 101 48.36 23.54 -38.13
CA PRO A 101 47.34 22.51 -38.28
C PRO A 101 46.47 22.86 -39.49
N PRO A 102 46.01 21.87 -40.28
CA PRO A 102 45.35 22.15 -41.56
C PRO A 102 44.21 23.14 -41.34
N ALA A 103 44.35 24.32 -41.96
CA ALA A 103 43.38 25.39 -41.91
C ALA A 103 42.02 24.85 -42.32
N ARG A 104 41.05 24.91 -41.39
CA ARG A 104 39.63 24.85 -41.73
C ARG A 104 39.37 25.98 -42.75
N PRO A 105 38.65 25.74 -43.85
CA PRO A 105 38.47 26.75 -44.89
C PRO A 105 37.89 28.03 -44.26
N ALA A 106 38.52 29.18 -44.52
CA ALA A 106 38.23 30.47 -43.87
C ALA A 106 36.77 30.94 -43.97
N VAL A 107 35.98 30.36 -44.88
CA VAL A 107 34.53 30.62 -45.03
C VAL A 107 33.71 29.99 -43.89
N GLU A 108 34.10 28.83 -43.36
CA GLU A 108 33.38 28.16 -42.25
C GLU A 108 33.53 28.90 -40.90
N LEU A 109 34.64 29.63 -40.72
CA LEU A 109 34.89 30.41 -39.50
C LEU A 109 34.02 31.69 -39.45
N SER A 110 33.77 32.33 -40.61
CA SER A 110 32.95 33.55 -40.68
C SER A 110 31.49 33.31 -40.30
N TRP A 111 30.87 32.24 -40.80
CA TRP A 111 29.45 31.98 -40.53
C TRP A 111 29.18 31.42 -39.14
N TYR A 112 30.14 30.70 -38.54
CA TYR A 112 30.06 30.28 -37.14
C TYR A 112 30.09 31.49 -36.19
N GLU A 113 31.00 32.45 -36.41
CA GLU A 113 31.06 33.69 -35.63
C GLU A 113 29.82 34.56 -35.82
N GLN A 114 29.30 34.62 -37.04
CA GLN A 114 28.08 35.36 -37.32
C GLN A 114 26.87 34.71 -36.65
N ALA A 115 26.78 33.38 -36.66
CA ALA A 115 25.75 32.62 -35.93
C ALA A 115 25.87 32.74 -34.41
N SER A 116 27.08 32.91 -33.85
CA SER A 116 27.29 33.13 -32.41
C SER A 116 26.93 34.55 -31.96
N GLN A 117 26.99 35.52 -32.86
CA GLN A 117 26.58 36.91 -32.60
C GLN A 117 25.08 37.17 -32.87
N THR A 118 24.36 36.22 -33.47
CA THR A 118 22.92 36.37 -33.74
C THR A 118 22.12 36.46 -32.44
N THR A 119 21.25 37.45 -32.35
CA THR A 119 20.22 37.59 -31.31
C THR A 119 18.83 37.41 -31.93
N PRO A 120 17.76 37.20 -31.13
CA PRO A 120 16.40 37.06 -31.66
C PRO A 120 15.96 38.25 -32.53
N GLU A 121 16.39 39.46 -32.16
CA GLU A 121 16.07 40.72 -32.86
C GLU A 121 16.85 40.87 -34.19
N ASN A 122 18.11 40.43 -34.22
CA ASN A 122 18.98 40.53 -35.39
C ASN A 122 18.88 39.30 -36.32
N LEU A 123 18.03 38.33 -36.00
CA LEU A 123 17.90 37.08 -36.76
C LEU A 123 17.51 37.33 -38.22
N HIS A 124 16.57 38.25 -38.45
CA HIS A 124 16.06 38.55 -39.78
C HIS A 124 17.12 39.17 -40.70
N SER A 125 17.84 40.18 -40.20
CA SER A 125 18.93 40.85 -40.91
C SER A 125 20.10 39.92 -41.18
N GLN A 126 20.50 39.10 -40.20
CA GLN A 126 21.58 38.11 -40.40
C GLN A 126 21.20 37.05 -41.44
N ARG A 127 19.94 36.61 -41.44
CA ARG A 127 19.42 35.69 -42.47
C ARG A 127 19.43 36.33 -43.85
N GLN A 128 19.05 37.59 -43.97
CA GLN A 128 19.04 38.30 -45.26
C GLN A 128 20.46 38.39 -45.85
N ILE A 129 21.46 38.70 -45.02
CA ILE A 129 22.87 38.68 -45.43
C ILE A 129 23.31 37.27 -45.90
N ALA A 130 22.88 36.22 -45.21
CA ALA A 130 23.16 34.84 -45.62
C ALA A 130 22.46 34.44 -46.93
N GLN A 131 21.25 34.95 -47.18
CA GLN A 131 20.51 34.73 -48.43
C GLN A 131 21.17 35.43 -49.62
N ASP A 132 21.57 36.69 -49.45
CA ASP A 132 22.26 37.46 -50.49
C ASP A 132 23.59 36.81 -50.92
N GLN A 133 24.22 36.07 -50.00
CA GLN A 133 25.47 35.33 -50.24
C GLN A 133 25.25 33.85 -50.61
N GLY A 134 24.01 33.39 -50.72
CA GLY A 134 23.68 32.00 -51.07
C GLY A 134 24.06 30.96 -49.99
N CYS A 135 24.35 31.39 -48.76
CA CYS A 135 24.80 30.57 -47.64
C CYS A 135 23.74 30.39 -46.53
N ASP A 136 22.45 30.61 -46.83
CA ASP A 136 21.32 30.50 -45.89
C ASP A 136 21.29 29.12 -45.16
N GLU A 137 21.57 28.02 -45.86
CA GLU A 137 21.57 26.69 -45.24
C GLU A 137 22.72 26.50 -44.23
N LEU A 138 23.94 26.91 -44.60
CA LEU A 138 25.11 26.83 -43.71
C LEU A 138 24.93 27.70 -42.46
N PHE A 139 24.41 28.92 -42.63
CA PHE A 139 24.08 29.80 -41.52
C PHE A 139 23.08 29.15 -40.56
N GLN A 140 21.98 28.59 -41.07
CA GLN A 140 20.97 27.95 -40.23
C GLN A 140 21.50 26.65 -39.57
N GLN A 141 22.41 25.91 -40.21
CA GLN A 141 23.08 24.75 -39.59
C GLN A 141 23.96 25.17 -38.40
N HIS A 142 24.74 26.24 -38.54
CA HIS A 142 25.54 26.78 -37.43
C HIS A 142 24.66 27.34 -36.30
N LEU A 143 23.56 28.01 -36.65
CA LEU A 143 22.58 28.49 -35.68
C LEU A 143 21.91 27.34 -34.93
N ALA A 144 21.52 26.28 -35.63
CA ALA A 144 20.95 25.08 -35.01
C ALA A 144 21.96 24.40 -34.08
N ARG A 145 23.23 24.32 -34.47
CA ARG A 145 24.30 23.77 -33.62
C ARG A 145 24.47 24.56 -32.34
N ARG A 146 24.42 25.89 -32.40
CA ARG A 146 24.45 26.76 -31.21
C ARG A 146 23.26 26.50 -30.29
N CYS A 147 22.04 26.45 -30.85
CA CYS A 147 20.83 26.18 -30.08
C CYS A 147 20.85 24.80 -29.41
N LEU A 148 21.49 23.81 -30.04
CA LEU A 148 21.60 22.45 -29.51
C LEU A 148 22.68 22.29 -28.43
N LEU A 149 23.69 23.18 -28.40
CA LEU A 149 24.73 23.19 -27.36
C LEU A 149 24.13 23.65 -26.02
N ASP A 150 23.50 24.83 -26.02
CA ASP A 150 22.90 25.44 -24.83
C ASP A 150 21.44 25.83 -25.11
N PRO A 151 20.49 24.88 -25.07
CA PRO A 151 19.10 25.14 -25.44
C PRO A 151 18.37 26.06 -24.46
N GLU A 152 18.72 26.00 -23.17
CA GLU A 152 18.10 26.80 -22.10
C GLU A 152 18.42 28.30 -22.25
N ASP A 153 19.69 28.64 -22.48
CA ASP A 153 20.12 30.03 -22.67
C ASP A 153 19.64 30.63 -24.01
N ASN A 154 19.43 29.77 -25.02
CA ASN A 154 19.03 30.19 -26.37
C ASN A 154 17.52 30.05 -26.63
N GLN A 155 16.67 29.85 -25.61
CA GLN A 155 15.22 29.65 -25.79
C GLN A 155 14.53 30.74 -26.62
N ALA A 156 14.84 32.01 -26.38
CA ALA A 156 14.28 33.13 -27.13
C ALA A 156 14.67 33.08 -28.62
N LEU A 157 15.89 32.62 -28.91
CA LEU A 157 16.39 32.47 -30.27
C LEU A 157 15.74 31.25 -30.95
N ILE A 158 15.52 30.15 -30.23
CA ILE A 158 14.80 28.97 -30.76
C ILE A 158 13.35 29.35 -31.11
N LYS A 159 12.64 30.11 -30.25
CA LYS A 159 11.29 30.62 -30.55
C LYS A 159 11.29 31.47 -31.83
N ALA A 160 12.20 32.43 -31.94
CA ALA A 160 12.34 33.25 -33.14
C ALA A 160 12.69 32.42 -34.39
N ALA A 161 13.52 31.39 -34.26
CA ALA A 161 13.86 30.49 -35.35
C ALA A 161 12.67 29.63 -35.81
N VAL A 162 11.82 29.17 -34.89
CA VAL A 162 10.58 28.47 -35.26
C VAL A 162 9.60 29.40 -36.00
N GLU A 163 9.44 30.64 -35.52
CA GLU A 163 8.53 31.61 -36.15
C GLU A 163 9.03 32.10 -37.51
N GLN A 164 10.30 32.49 -37.62
CA GLN A 164 10.85 33.14 -38.81
C GLN A 164 11.49 32.17 -39.80
N LEU A 165 12.12 31.09 -39.33
CA LEU A 165 12.81 30.10 -40.15
C LEU A 165 12.00 28.82 -40.37
N HIS A 166 10.80 28.73 -39.78
CA HIS A 166 9.92 27.56 -39.85
C HIS A 166 10.62 26.26 -39.43
N TRP A 167 11.55 26.35 -38.47
CA TRP A 167 12.18 25.17 -37.88
C TRP A 167 11.12 24.22 -37.31
N LEU A 168 11.40 22.92 -37.39
CA LEU A 168 10.46 21.89 -36.98
C LEU A 168 9.16 21.90 -37.82
N THR A 169 9.16 22.37 -39.05
CA THR A 169 8.02 22.21 -39.96
C THR A 169 8.47 21.52 -41.25
N PRO A 170 7.54 21.05 -42.10
CA PRO A 170 7.90 20.49 -43.41
C PRO A 170 8.66 21.47 -44.32
N TRP A 171 8.59 22.77 -44.03
CA TRP A 171 9.22 23.84 -44.82
C TRP A 171 10.64 24.19 -44.34
N GLN A 172 11.20 23.43 -43.40
CA GLN A 172 12.54 23.67 -42.88
C GLN A 172 13.60 23.44 -43.98
N LYS A 173 14.60 24.34 -44.04
CA LYS A 173 15.75 24.17 -44.95
C LYS A 173 16.88 23.33 -44.34
N VAL A 174 16.96 23.28 -43.01
CA VAL A 174 18.00 22.53 -42.29
C VAL A 174 17.60 21.07 -42.10
N GLN A 175 18.54 20.16 -42.36
CA GLN A 175 18.38 18.75 -42.03
C GLN A 175 18.68 18.52 -40.53
N LEU A 176 17.62 18.49 -39.72
CA LEU A 176 17.70 18.12 -38.31
C LEU A 176 17.53 16.61 -38.16
N ARG A 177 18.45 15.95 -37.44
CA ARG A 177 18.29 14.55 -37.05
C ARG A 177 17.17 14.42 -36.01
N THR A 178 16.58 13.22 -35.89
CA THR A 178 15.46 12.96 -34.96
C THR A 178 15.75 13.40 -33.53
N HIS A 179 16.93 13.10 -32.99
CA HIS A 179 17.33 13.51 -31.64
C HIS A 179 17.52 15.03 -31.48
N GLN A 180 17.96 15.72 -32.54
CA GLN A 180 18.13 17.17 -32.54
C GLN A 180 16.77 17.87 -32.53
N ALA A 181 15.85 17.38 -33.37
CA ALA A 181 14.47 17.85 -33.38
C ALA A 181 13.79 17.59 -32.03
N HIS A 182 13.99 16.42 -31.42
CA HIS A 182 13.48 16.08 -30.09
C HIS A 182 13.99 17.06 -29.03
N ARG A 183 15.30 17.31 -28.96
CA ARG A 183 15.88 18.26 -28.00
C ARG A 183 15.37 19.69 -28.17
N LEU A 184 15.24 20.18 -29.41
CA LEU A 184 14.68 21.52 -29.65
C LEU A 184 13.20 21.60 -29.26
N THR A 185 12.43 20.53 -29.54
CA THR A 185 11.02 20.43 -29.14
C THR A 185 10.90 20.46 -27.61
N GLN A 186 11.71 19.66 -26.91
CA GLN A 186 11.75 19.63 -25.45
C GLN A 186 12.10 21.00 -24.86
N ALA A 187 13.14 21.67 -25.36
CA ALA A 187 13.52 23.01 -24.90
C ALA A 187 12.41 24.06 -25.07
N LEU A 188 11.64 23.97 -26.16
CA LEU A 188 10.49 24.84 -26.39
C LEU A 188 9.35 24.55 -25.40
N LEU A 189 9.06 23.27 -25.14
CA LEU A 189 8.05 22.87 -24.16
C LEU A 189 8.47 23.30 -22.74
N ASP A 190 9.73 23.07 -22.37
CA ASP A 190 10.28 23.45 -21.06
C ASP A 190 10.27 24.97 -20.85
N SER A 191 10.42 25.77 -21.91
CA SER A 191 10.26 27.23 -21.81
C SER A 191 8.84 27.69 -21.43
N SER A 192 7.83 26.81 -21.56
CA SER A 192 6.46 27.08 -21.14
C SER A 192 6.13 26.49 -19.77
N LEU A 193 7.00 25.65 -19.22
CA LEU A 193 6.78 24.89 -17.99
C LEU A 193 6.46 25.80 -16.79
N GLU A 194 7.22 26.87 -16.59
CA GLU A 194 6.98 27.82 -15.48
C GLU A 194 5.57 28.43 -15.53
N SER A 195 5.10 28.77 -16.73
CA SER A 195 3.75 29.32 -16.90
C SER A 195 2.66 28.31 -16.56
N PHE A 196 2.85 27.04 -16.96
CA PHE A 196 1.90 25.98 -16.62
C PHE A 196 1.93 25.62 -15.14
N HIS A 197 3.10 25.65 -14.49
CA HIS A 197 3.22 25.47 -13.04
C HIS A 197 2.45 26.56 -12.29
N ALA A 198 2.64 27.83 -12.66
CA ALA A 198 1.90 28.94 -12.05
C ALA A 198 0.37 28.81 -12.22
N MET A 199 -0.10 28.34 -13.38
CA MET A 199 -1.53 28.09 -13.61
C MET A 199 -2.07 26.95 -12.74
N LEU A 200 -1.29 25.89 -12.52
CA LEU A 200 -1.70 24.77 -11.67
C LEU A 200 -1.72 25.16 -10.18
N GLU A 201 -0.73 25.90 -9.71
CA GLU A 201 -0.67 26.41 -8.32
C GLU A 201 -1.84 27.35 -8.00
N ASN A 202 -2.21 28.22 -8.95
CA ASN A 202 -3.34 29.14 -8.80
C ASN A 202 -4.71 28.50 -9.11
N ASN A 203 -4.73 27.20 -9.43
CA ASN A 203 -5.93 26.43 -9.79
C ASN A 203 -6.72 27.02 -10.99
N GLU A 204 -6.00 27.60 -11.96
CA GLU A 204 -6.55 28.19 -13.18
C GLU A 204 -6.80 27.14 -14.27
N GLU A 205 -7.65 26.15 -14.00
CA GLU A 205 -7.89 25.01 -14.89
C GLU A 205 -8.25 25.40 -16.34
N ARG A 206 -9.03 26.47 -16.52
CA ARG A 206 -9.48 26.92 -17.85
C ARG A 206 -8.31 27.50 -18.65
N ALA A 207 -7.52 28.38 -18.03
CA ALA A 207 -6.36 28.98 -18.65
C ALA A 207 -5.31 27.92 -19.01
N PHE A 208 -5.12 26.93 -18.14
CA PHE A 208 -4.27 25.77 -18.40
C PHE A 208 -4.71 25.03 -19.68
N LEU A 209 -6.00 24.66 -19.77
CA LEU A 209 -6.53 23.91 -20.92
C LEU A 209 -6.50 24.73 -22.22
N ASP A 210 -6.82 26.02 -22.15
CA ASP A 210 -6.79 26.91 -23.32
C ASP A 210 -5.36 27.09 -23.85
N THR A 211 -4.39 27.27 -22.94
CA THR A 211 -2.97 27.38 -23.29
C THR A 211 -2.43 26.07 -23.87
N LEU A 212 -2.79 24.92 -23.30
CA LEU A 212 -2.40 23.60 -23.82
C LEU A 212 -3.01 23.34 -25.21
N LYS A 213 -4.27 23.75 -25.42
CA LYS A 213 -4.93 23.66 -26.73
C LYS A 213 -4.27 24.57 -27.75
N ALA A 214 -3.89 25.78 -27.37
CA ALA A 214 -3.15 26.70 -28.22
C ALA A 214 -1.76 26.15 -28.57
N LEU A 215 -1.07 25.52 -27.61
CA LEU A 215 0.22 24.86 -27.81
C LEU A 215 0.10 23.73 -28.83
N ARG A 216 -0.92 22.86 -28.71
CA ARG A 216 -1.16 21.77 -29.67
C ARG A 216 -1.43 22.26 -31.11
N GLN A 217 -1.97 23.47 -31.26
CA GLN A 217 -2.25 24.07 -32.56
C GLN A 217 -1.03 24.72 -33.21
N GLN A 218 0.12 24.74 -32.54
CA GLN A 218 1.32 25.35 -33.08
C GLN A 218 1.83 24.60 -34.33
N PRO A 219 2.30 25.32 -35.37
CA PRO A 219 2.74 24.71 -36.63
C PRO A 219 3.87 23.68 -36.47
N TRP A 220 4.74 23.88 -35.48
CA TRP A 220 5.87 23.00 -35.20
C TRP A 220 5.48 21.69 -34.49
N LEU A 221 4.27 21.58 -33.93
CA LEU A 221 3.71 20.38 -33.27
C LEU A 221 2.76 19.57 -34.17
N THR A 222 2.80 19.79 -35.48
CA THR A 222 1.92 19.11 -36.46
C THR A 222 2.30 17.65 -36.73
N SER A 223 3.57 17.29 -36.51
CA SER A 223 4.08 15.93 -36.70
C SER A 223 3.62 15.00 -35.57
N PHE A 224 3.28 13.75 -35.91
CA PHE A 224 2.87 12.70 -34.97
C PHE A 224 3.88 12.53 -33.81
N ASP A 225 5.17 12.34 -34.13
CA ASP A 225 6.24 12.16 -33.13
C ASP A 225 6.31 13.31 -32.11
N ARG A 226 5.93 14.53 -32.52
CA ARG A 226 5.95 15.70 -31.64
C ARG A 226 4.67 15.88 -30.84
N GLN A 227 3.54 15.43 -31.38
CA GLN A 227 2.31 15.31 -30.59
C GLN A 227 2.50 14.28 -29.48
N GLU A 228 3.15 13.16 -29.77
CA GLU A 228 3.52 12.17 -28.76
C GLU A 228 4.43 12.76 -27.67
N GLN A 229 5.43 13.57 -28.06
CA GLN A 229 6.29 14.28 -27.10
C GLN A 229 5.53 15.28 -26.23
N LEU A 230 4.58 16.03 -26.81
CA LEU A 230 3.73 16.94 -26.05
C LEU A 230 2.87 16.18 -25.03
N GLU A 231 2.31 15.04 -25.41
CA GLU A 231 1.52 14.20 -24.51
C GLU A 231 2.36 13.66 -23.34
N GLN A 232 3.54 13.11 -23.63
CA GLN A 232 4.48 12.64 -22.62
C GLN A 232 4.91 13.77 -21.67
N TRP A 233 5.25 14.93 -22.22
CA TRP A 233 5.61 16.12 -21.44
C TRP A 233 4.46 16.56 -20.53
N THR A 234 3.22 16.54 -21.03
CA THR A 234 2.03 16.88 -20.24
C THR A 234 1.81 15.89 -19.09
N MET A 235 2.02 14.59 -19.33
CA MET A 235 1.94 13.58 -18.28
C MET A 235 3.00 13.79 -17.20
N THR A 236 4.25 14.07 -17.58
CA THR A 236 5.34 14.38 -16.64
C THR A 236 5.04 15.62 -15.82
N LEU A 237 4.49 16.67 -16.45
CA LEU A 237 4.07 17.89 -15.78
C LEU A 237 2.99 17.62 -14.72
N LEU A 238 2.00 16.80 -15.04
CA LEU A 238 0.95 16.40 -14.08
C LEU A 238 1.50 15.51 -12.95
N LEU A 239 2.47 14.64 -13.22
CA LEU A 239 3.08 13.81 -12.17
C LEU A 239 3.89 14.65 -11.18
N ASN A 240 4.65 15.62 -11.67
CA ASN A 240 5.53 16.47 -10.87
C ASN A 240 4.78 17.46 -9.98
N ASN A 241 3.59 17.91 -10.39
CA ASN A 241 2.78 18.86 -9.61
C ASN A 241 1.79 18.13 -8.70
N HIS A 242 1.64 18.54 -7.44
CA HIS A 242 0.82 17.84 -6.44
C HIS A 242 -0.65 18.30 -6.35
N ASP A 243 -0.96 19.52 -6.77
CA ASP A 243 -2.17 20.23 -6.33
C ASP A 243 -3.32 20.34 -7.34
N TRP A 244 -3.33 19.52 -8.38
CA TRP A 244 -4.43 19.54 -9.37
C TRP A 244 -5.58 18.55 -9.03
N PRO A 245 -6.83 18.87 -9.42
CA PRO A 245 -8.01 18.04 -9.17
C PRO A 245 -8.22 16.94 -10.22
N PRO A 246 -8.81 15.78 -9.86
CA PRO A 246 -9.05 14.68 -10.83
C PRO A 246 -9.85 15.08 -12.07
N ALA A 247 -10.75 16.08 -11.95
CA ALA A 247 -11.52 16.61 -13.06
C ALA A 247 -10.65 17.25 -14.16
N LEU A 248 -9.50 17.83 -13.80
CA LEU A 248 -8.55 18.36 -14.78
C LEU A 248 -7.98 17.22 -15.63
N PHE A 249 -7.60 16.11 -15.01
CA PHE A 249 -7.06 14.94 -15.71
C PHE A 249 -8.08 14.32 -16.68
N GLU A 250 -9.37 14.25 -16.30
CA GLU A 250 -10.42 13.82 -17.23
C GLU A 250 -10.54 14.75 -18.45
N ARG A 251 -10.45 16.07 -18.25
CA ARG A 251 -10.49 17.04 -19.35
C ARG A 251 -9.24 16.96 -20.24
N VAL A 252 -8.06 16.80 -19.66
CA VAL A 252 -6.81 16.61 -20.41
C VAL A 252 -6.86 15.29 -21.19
N SER A 253 -7.31 14.20 -20.58
CA SER A 253 -7.56 12.93 -21.25
C SER A 253 -8.52 13.10 -22.43
N SER A 254 -9.61 13.86 -22.26
CA SER A 254 -10.54 14.16 -23.36
C SER A 254 -9.92 15.00 -24.47
N LEU A 255 -8.99 15.89 -24.14
CA LEU A 255 -8.30 16.74 -25.11
C LEU A 255 -7.38 15.91 -26.01
N PHE A 256 -6.62 14.99 -25.43
CA PHE A 256 -5.72 14.10 -26.18
C PHE A 256 -6.38 12.80 -26.66
N ALA A 257 -7.67 12.61 -26.35
CA ALA A 257 -8.38 11.35 -26.58
C ALA A 257 -7.67 10.13 -25.96
N TRP A 258 -7.08 10.32 -24.78
CA TRP A 258 -6.49 9.22 -24.01
C TRP A 258 -7.60 8.26 -23.58
N ASP A 259 -7.45 6.98 -23.92
CA ASP A 259 -8.41 5.95 -23.53
C ASP A 259 -7.72 4.69 -23.02
N GLN A 260 -7.99 4.38 -21.75
CA GLN A 260 -7.53 3.17 -21.09
C GLN A 260 -8.10 1.89 -21.73
N LYS A 261 -9.29 1.96 -22.34
CA LYS A 261 -9.95 0.78 -22.94
C LYS A 261 -9.36 0.40 -24.30
N HIS A 262 -8.77 1.37 -25.00
CA HIS A 262 -8.21 1.17 -26.34
C HIS A 262 -6.67 1.21 -26.34
N ASP A 263 -6.03 1.32 -25.17
CA ASP A 263 -4.57 1.45 -25.00
C ASP A 263 -3.99 2.64 -25.80
N VAL A 264 -4.77 3.73 -25.90
CA VAL A 264 -4.39 4.93 -26.65
C VAL A 264 -3.86 5.96 -25.66
N TYR A 265 -2.57 5.90 -25.37
CA TYR A 265 -1.85 6.96 -24.65
C TYR A 265 -0.39 7.01 -25.13
N ALA A 266 0.19 8.21 -25.15
CA ALA A 266 1.58 8.39 -25.54
C ALA A 266 2.55 8.06 -24.39
N GLY A 267 3.57 7.25 -24.70
CA GLY A 267 4.72 7.02 -23.83
C GLY A 267 4.65 5.78 -22.93
N PRO A 268 5.55 5.70 -21.94
CA PRO A 268 5.68 4.52 -21.07
C PRO A 268 4.42 4.26 -20.25
N LEU A 269 3.95 3.01 -20.24
CA LEU A 269 2.83 2.53 -19.43
C LEU A 269 2.94 2.95 -17.95
N SER A 270 4.15 3.07 -17.42
CA SER A 270 4.40 3.49 -16.04
C SER A 270 3.94 4.93 -15.74
N LEU A 271 4.12 5.88 -16.66
CA LEU A 271 3.68 7.27 -16.46
C LEU A 271 2.16 7.33 -16.36
N TRP A 272 1.48 6.63 -17.26
CA TRP A 272 0.04 6.52 -17.28
C TRP A 272 -0.50 5.86 -16.00
N MET A 273 0.04 4.68 -15.63
CA MET A 273 -0.39 3.96 -14.42
C MET A 273 -0.22 4.81 -13.15
N ASN A 274 0.88 5.55 -13.02
CA ASN A 274 1.12 6.42 -11.88
C ASN A 274 0.09 7.57 -11.80
N LEU A 275 -0.26 8.18 -12.94
CA LEU A 275 -1.30 9.22 -13.00
C LEU A 275 -2.67 8.68 -12.61
N VAL A 276 -3.04 7.52 -13.16
CA VAL A 276 -4.32 6.86 -12.86
C VAL A 276 -4.39 6.48 -11.39
N GLN A 277 -3.36 5.80 -10.85
CA GLN A 277 -3.31 5.40 -9.44
C GLN A 277 -3.44 6.61 -8.52
N ARG A 278 -2.81 7.73 -8.87
CA ARG A 278 -2.91 8.97 -8.11
C ARG A 278 -4.31 9.60 -8.17
N CYS A 279 -4.94 9.62 -9.34
CA CYS A 279 -6.33 10.08 -9.48
C CYS A 279 -7.29 9.20 -8.66
N GLU A 280 -7.12 7.88 -8.74
CA GLU A 280 -7.89 6.92 -7.95
C GLU A 280 -7.72 7.14 -6.46
N LYS A 281 -6.49 7.38 -5.99
CA LYS A 281 -6.20 7.70 -4.58
C LYS A 281 -6.97 8.95 -4.13
N LYS A 282 -6.85 10.07 -4.87
CA LYS A 282 -7.56 11.32 -4.53
C LYS A 282 -9.08 11.14 -4.53
N ALA A 283 -9.62 10.44 -5.53
CA ALA A 283 -11.05 10.14 -5.61
C ALA A 283 -11.52 9.23 -4.46
N PHE A 284 -10.70 8.25 -4.09
CA PHE A 284 -10.96 7.36 -2.95
C PHE A 284 -11.04 8.15 -1.64
N VAL A 285 -10.05 8.98 -1.34
CA VAL A 285 -10.02 9.83 -0.14
C VAL A 285 -11.26 10.74 -0.10
N ALA A 286 -11.53 11.47 -1.18
CA ALA A 286 -12.67 12.39 -1.24
C ALA A 286 -14.01 11.66 -1.01
N ARG A 287 -14.14 10.43 -1.54
CA ARG A 287 -15.30 9.57 -1.28
C ARG A 287 -15.40 9.20 0.20
N GLN A 288 -14.30 8.82 0.85
CA GLN A 288 -14.32 8.45 2.27
C GLN A 288 -14.67 9.64 3.17
N GLN A 289 -14.11 10.83 2.89
CA GLN A 289 -14.46 12.06 3.62
C GLN A 289 -15.96 12.37 3.48
N LYS A 290 -16.51 12.26 2.27
CA LYS A 290 -17.95 12.43 2.03
C LYS A 290 -18.81 11.41 2.80
N LEU A 291 -18.34 10.17 2.94
CA LEU A 291 -19.03 9.16 3.73
C LEU A 291 -18.97 9.48 5.24
N LEU A 292 -17.87 10.04 5.74
CA LEU A 292 -17.77 10.46 7.14
C LEU A 292 -18.73 11.62 7.47
N GLU A 293 -18.92 12.55 6.54
CA GLU A 293 -19.86 13.69 6.69
C GLU A 293 -21.32 13.30 6.50
N ALA A 294 -21.61 12.18 5.82
CA ALA A 294 -22.97 11.75 5.57
C ALA A 294 -23.69 11.39 6.87
N SER A 295 -24.92 11.88 7.04
CA SER A 295 -25.75 11.60 8.22
C SER A 295 -26.51 10.27 8.14
N GLN A 296 -26.55 9.64 6.96
CA GLN A 296 -27.29 8.39 6.74
C GLN A 296 -26.45 7.20 7.20
N ASP A 297 -27.06 6.29 7.96
CA ASP A 297 -26.41 5.06 8.41
C ASP A 297 -26.49 3.98 7.32
N SER A 298 -25.68 4.14 6.26
CA SER A 298 -25.41 3.07 5.29
C SER A 298 -24.31 2.15 5.82
N PRO A 299 -24.23 0.87 5.40
CA PRO A 299 -23.17 -0.04 5.85
C PRO A 299 -21.77 0.50 5.50
N GLU A 300 -21.61 1.18 4.37
CA GLU A 300 -20.35 1.83 3.99
C GLU A 300 -20.03 3.05 4.86
N THR A 301 -21.04 3.84 5.21
CA THR A 301 -20.88 5.01 6.09
C THR A 301 -20.48 4.57 7.50
N MET A 302 -21.12 3.52 8.02
CA MET A 302 -20.78 2.91 9.30
C MET A 302 -19.38 2.30 9.28
N ALA A 303 -18.99 1.63 8.19
CA ALA A 303 -17.64 1.07 8.03
C ALA A 303 -16.57 2.17 7.99
N ALA A 304 -16.81 3.26 7.25
CA ALA A 304 -15.93 4.42 7.20
C ALA A 304 -15.76 5.05 8.60
N ARG A 305 -16.84 5.29 9.35
CA ARG A 305 -16.76 5.78 10.73
C ARG A 305 -16.02 4.79 11.64
N LEU A 306 -16.29 3.50 11.53
CA LEU A 306 -15.69 2.49 12.41
C LEU A 306 -14.18 2.33 12.18
N LEU A 307 -13.69 2.50 10.94
CA LEU A 307 -12.29 2.29 10.57
C LEU A 307 -11.46 3.57 10.52
N LEU A 308 -12.01 4.68 10.03
CA LEU A 308 -11.26 5.93 9.80
C LEU A 308 -11.35 6.91 10.98
N GLN A 309 -12.48 6.92 11.70
CA GLN A 309 -12.71 7.79 12.86
C GLN A 309 -13.39 7.00 14.00
N PRO A 310 -12.66 6.05 14.59
CA PRO A 310 -13.28 4.97 15.33
C PRO A 310 -13.91 5.51 16.64
N PRO A 311 -15.25 5.40 16.82
CA PRO A 311 -15.99 6.00 17.95
C PRO A 311 -15.56 5.39 19.30
N PRO A 312 -16.01 5.88 20.46
CA PRO A 312 -15.70 5.22 21.73
C PRO A 312 -16.10 3.73 21.74
N LEU A 313 -15.39 2.92 22.53
CA LEU A 313 -15.49 1.47 22.54
C LEU A 313 -16.94 0.95 22.77
N ASP A 314 -17.71 1.63 23.60
CA ASP A 314 -19.12 1.31 23.85
C ASP A 314 -19.99 1.38 22.59
N GLU A 315 -19.74 2.38 21.75
CA GLU A 315 -20.47 2.58 20.50
C GLU A 315 -20.01 1.59 19.43
N ARG A 316 -18.71 1.29 19.35
CA ARG A 316 -18.18 0.23 18.48
C ARG A 316 -18.84 -1.11 18.77
N LEU A 317 -19.03 -1.46 20.05
CA LEU A 317 -19.69 -2.70 20.44
C LEU A 317 -21.19 -2.70 20.12
N ARG A 318 -21.87 -1.55 20.25
CA ARG A 318 -23.28 -1.41 19.84
C ARG A 318 -23.46 -1.55 18.33
N LEU A 319 -22.51 -1.02 17.53
CA LEU A 319 -22.48 -1.18 16.08
C LEU A 319 -22.19 -2.63 15.70
N ALA A 320 -21.21 -3.26 16.35
CA ALA A 320 -20.88 -4.68 16.13
C ALA A 320 -22.06 -5.61 16.47
N ARG A 321 -22.84 -5.28 17.51
CA ARG A 321 -24.05 -6.04 17.89
C ARG A 321 -25.13 -6.04 16.80
N HIS A 322 -25.32 -4.91 16.12
CA HIS A 322 -26.30 -4.78 15.03
C HIS A 322 -25.66 -4.94 13.64
N GLY A 323 -24.37 -5.32 13.59
CA GLY A 323 -23.61 -5.43 12.37
C GLY A 323 -24.14 -6.56 11.50
N ASN A 324 -24.84 -6.20 10.43
CA ASN A 324 -25.23 -7.13 9.37
C ASN A 324 -24.00 -7.61 8.61
N GLN A 325 -24.13 -8.72 7.86
CA GLN A 325 -23.06 -9.26 7.03
C GLN A 325 -22.50 -8.22 6.04
N GLU A 326 -23.35 -7.32 5.53
CA GLU A 326 -22.97 -6.23 4.63
C GLU A 326 -22.03 -5.20 5.27
N LEU A 327 -22.23 -4.88 6.57
CA LEU A 327 -21.34 -3.98 7.31
C LEU A 327 -19.92 -4.57 7.36
N TRP A 328 -19.81 -5.85 7.71
CA TRP A 328 -18.51 -6.52 7.82
C TRP A 328 -17.81 -6.67 6.47
N GLN A 329 -18.57 -6.91 5.39
CA GLN A 329 -18.04 -6.89 4.03
C GLN A 329 -17.54 -5.50 3.63
N ALA A 330 -18.26 -4.43 3.99
CA ALA A 330 -17.82 -3.07 3.76
C ALA A 330 -16.55 -2.73 4.55
N CYS A 331 -16.45 -3.17 5.82
CA CYS A 331 -15.24 -3.03 6.63
C CYS A 331 -14.05 -3.77 6.03
N GLU A 332 -14.23 -5.03 5.61
CA GLU A 332 -13.15 -5.83 5.00
C GLU A 332 -12.70 -5.23 3.67
N LYS A 333 -13.64 -4.75 2.85
CA LYS A 333 -13.33 -4.07 1.59
C LYS A 333 -12.51 -2.80 1.83
N LEU A 334 -12.95 -1.94 2.75
CA LEU A 334 -12.25 -0.70 3.06
C LEU A 334 -10.87 -0.97 3.69
N ALA A 335 -10.76 -1.97 4.56
CA ALA A 335 -9.48 -2.39 5.14
C ALA A 335 -8.52 -2.93 4.06
N SER A 336 -9.02 -3.73 3.12
CA SER A 336 -8.24 -4.25 2.00
C SER A 336 -7.79 -3.15 1.04
N ASP A 337 -8.68 -2.22 0.68
CA ASP A 337 -8.34 -1.06 -0.15
C ASP A 337 -7.24 -0.20 0.50
N LEU A 338 -7.33 0.06 1.81
CA LEU A 338 -6.29 0.81 2.55
C LEU A 338 -4.98 0.03 2.73
N THR A 339 -5.02 -1.30 2.83
CA THR A 339 -3.82 -2.10 3.06
C THR A 339 -3.05 -2.38 1.76
N HIS A 340 -3.76 -2.68 0.68
CA HIS A 340 -3.15 -3.17 -0.56
C HIS A 340 -3.12 -2.16 -1.70
N ARG A 341 -4.16 -1.31 -1.84
CA ARG A 341 -4.27 -0.39 -2.99
C ARG A 341 -3.78 1.02 -2.67
N PHE A 342 -4.10 1.53 -1.48
CA PHE A 342 -3.80 2.91 -1.10
C PHE A 342 -3.18 3.00 0.32
N PRO A 343 -1.99 2.43 0.56
CA PRO A 343 -1.34 2.47 1.87
C PRO A 343 -1.08 3.90 2.36
N ASP A 344 -0.69 4.78 1.45
CA ASP A 344 -0.39 6.18 1.77
C ASP A 344 -1.62 7.03 2.11
N ALA A 345 -2.84 6.54 1.83
CA ALA A 345 -4.07 7.26 2.18
C ALA A 345 -4.34 7.26 3.69
N ILE A 346 -3.70 6.35 4.44
CA ILE A 346 -3.82 6.28 5.91
C ILE A 346 -3.28 7.56 6.56
N GLN A 347 -2.30 8.24 5.95
CA GLN A 347 -1.72 9.49 6.48
C GLN A 347 -2.77 10.61 6.60
N GLU A 348 -3.82 10.58 5.79
CA GLU A 348 -4.90 11.58 5.80
C GLU A 348 -5.94 11.33 6.91
N PHE A 349 -5.87 10.16 7.57
CA PHE A 349 -6.78 9.76 8.65
C PHE A 349 -5.95 9.35 9.89
N PRO A 350 -5.52 10.31 10.73
CA PRO A 350 -4.59 10.05 11.84
C PRO A 350 -5.14 9.10 12.90
N ASP A 351 -6.47 9.04 13.06
CA ASP A 351 -7.14 8.19 14.05
C ASP A 351 -7.56 6.82 13.47
N ALA A 352 -7.18 6.50 12.23
CA ALA A 352 -7.63 5.29 11.57
C ALA A 352 -7.09 4.01 12.24
N ASP A 353 -7.97 3.04 12.44
CA ASP A 353 -7.66 1.74 13.02
C ASP A 353 -8.22 0.62 12.14
N VAL A 354 -7.38 0.15 11.21
CA VAL A 354 -7.76 -0.82 10.17
C VAL A 354 -7.94 -2.24 10.73
N GLN A 355 -7.50 -2.53 11.97
CA GLN A 355 -7.43 -3.89 12.49
C GLN A 355 -8.33 -4.16 13.70
N SER A 356 -8.63 -3.19 14.56
CA SER A 356 -9.36 -3.47 15.81
C SER A 356 -10.77 -4.01 15.59
N TRP A 357 -11.40 -3.68 14.47
CA TRP A 357 -12.75 -4.12 14.16
C TRP A 357 -12.90 -5.64 14.06
N ARG A 358 -11.85 -6.36 13.63
CA ARG A 358 -11.88 -7.84 13.50
C ARG A 358 -12.06 -8.55 14.84
N LYS A 359 -11.68 -7.90 15.95
CA LYS A 359 -11.84 -8.44 17.31
C LYS A 359 -13.24 -8.19 17.88
N LEU A 360 -14.01 -7.26 17.32
CA LEU A 360 -15.33 -6.87 17.84
C LEU A 360 -16.36 -8.04 17.81
N PRO A 361 -16.47 -8.86 16.75
CA PRO A 361 -17.40 -9.99 16.72
C PRO A 361 -17.09 -11.06 17.78
N GLU A 362 -15.80 -11.32 18.02
CA GLU A 362 -15.35 -12.26 19.06
C GLU A 362 -15.67 -11.74 20.46
N GLN A 363 -15.47 -10.43 20.69
CA GLN A 363 -15.80 -9.79 21.97
C GLN A 363 -17.31 -9.82 22.29
N VAL A 364 -18.16 -9.71 21.27
CA VAL A 364 -19.63 -9.81 21.42
C VAL A 364 -20.09 -11.26 21.65
N SER A 365 -19.43 -12.24 21.02
CA SER A 365 -19.85 -13.65 21.05
C SER A 365 -19.22 -14.47 22.18
N SER A 366 -18.15 -13.98 22.83
CA SER A 366 -17.47 -14.67 23.91
C SER A 366 -18.36 -14.81 25.14
N ASN A 367 -19.06 -15.94 25.22
CA ASN A 367 -20.00 -16.32 26.27
C ASN A 367 -19.28 -16.70 27.59
N PHE A 368 -18.45 -15.80 28.13
CA PHE A 368 -17.78 -15.99 29.44
C PHE A 368 -18.81 -16.15 30.58
N ASN A 369 -20.00 -15.56 30.40
CA ASN A 369 -21.08 -15.57 31.38
C ASN A 369 -21.64 -16.96 31.67
N LEU A 370 -21.79 -17.84 30.66
CA LEU A 370 -22.35 -19.18 30.89
C LEU A 370 -21.48 -20.00 31.86
N ARG A 371 -20.16 -19.89 31.75
CA ARG A 371 -19.19 -20.58 32.63
C ARG A 371 -19.20 -20.03 34.06
N ALA A 372 -19.39 -18.71 34.24
CA ALA A 372 -19.56 -18.11 35.56
C ALA A 372 -20.89 -18.51 36.23
N TYR A 373 -21.98 -18.60 35.47
CA TYR A 373 -23.26 -19.16 35.93
C TYR A 373 -23.11 -20.61 36.39
N PHE A 374 -22.36 -21.42 35.63
CA PHE A 374 -22.05 -22.79 36.02
C PHE A 374 -21.29 -22.87 37.35
N PHE A 375 -20.23 -22.08 37.53
CA PHE A 375 -19.45 -22.09 38.77
C PHE A 375 -20.25 -21.56 39.99
N GLY A 376 -21.06 -20.51 39.82
CA GLY A 376 -21.90 -19.97 40.90
C GLY A 376 -22.93 -20.99 41.39
N VAL A 377 -23.65 -21.65 40.47
CA VAL A 377 -24.64 -22.68 40.83
C VAL A 377 -23.96 -23.93 41.42
N LEU A 378 -22.78 -24.32 40.93
CA LEU A 378 -21.98 -25.40 41.50
C LEU A 378 -21.67 -25.17 42.97
N THR A 379 -21.22 -23.97 43.31
CA THR A 379 -20.74 -23.61 44.66
C THR A 379 -21.91 -23.47 45.64
N ILE A 380 -23.04 -22.96 45.17
CA ILE A 380 -24.28 -22.82 45.96
C ILE A 380 -24.93 -24.19 46.22
N PHE A 381 -24.92 -25.10 45.24
CA PHE A 381 -25.55 -26.41 45.38
C PHE A 381 -24.71 -27.38 46.22
N THR A 382 -23.38 -27.33 46.10
CA THR A 382 -22.47 -28.14 46.94
C THR A 382 -22.54 -27.72 48.40
N THR A 383 -22.69 -26.42 48.70
CA THR A 383 -22.86 -25.92 50.08
C THR A 383 -24.25 -26.20 50.64
N ALA A 384 -25.31 -26.18 49.83
CA ALA A 384 -26.68 -26.50 50.26
C ALA A 384 -26.91 -27.99 50.56
N SER A 385 -26.16 -28.87 49.91
CA SER A 385 -26.26 -30.33 50.11
C SER A 385 -25.45 -30.81 51.32
N LEU A 386 -24.60 -29.93 51.88
CA LEU A 386 -23.87 -30.13 53.12
C LEU A 386 -24.72 -29.62 54.29
N ASP A 387 -25.82 -30.29 54.59
CA ASP A 387 -26.56 -30.05 55.84
C ASP A 387 -25.86 -30.84 56.97
N PRO A 388 -25.04 -30.21 57.84
CA PRO A 388 -24.23 -30.95 58.81
C PRO A 388 -25.06 -31.40 60.02
N SER A 389 -26.32 -30.96 60.13
CA SER A 389 -27.18 -31.14 61.30
C SER A 389 -28.10 -32.36 61.26
N GLY A 390 -28.22 -33.03 60.10
CA GLY A 390 -29.32 -33.99 59.86
C GLY A 390 -28.96 -35.48 59.79
N SER A 391 -27.69 -35.86 59.67
CA SER A 391 -27.36 -37.26 59.40
C SER A 391 -26.03 -37.69 60.01
N ASN A 392 -26.00 -38.90 60.59
CA ASN A 392 -24.78 -39.67 60.87
C ASN A 392 -24.07 -40.10 59.56
N ALA A 393 -23.90 -39.17 58.63
CA ALA A 393 -23.29 -39.39 57.34
C ALA A 393 -21.79 -39.45 57.51
N THR A 394 -21.20 -40.49 56.94
CA THR A 394 -19.75 -40.70 56.98
C THR A 394 -19.06 -39.77 55.99
N TRP A 395 -17.80 -39.39 56.26
CA TRP A 395 -17.07 -38.42 55.45
C TRP A 395 -16.96 -38.82 53.95
N TYR A 396 -17.02 -40.11 53.63
CA TYR A 396 -17.00 -40.61 52.25
C TYR A 396 -18.34 -40.45 51.53
N GLU A 397 -19.48 -40.47 52.22
CA GLU A 397 -20.79 -40.16 51.64
C GLU A 397 -20.90 -38.67 51.32
N ILE A 398 -20.35 -37.83 52.20
CA ILE A 398 -20.23 -36.38 51.98
C ILE A 398 -19.31 -36.09 50.79
N ALA A 399 -18.15 -36.75 50.72
CA ALA A 399 -17.22 -36.62 49.59
C ALA A 399 -17.84 -37.13 48.27
N GLY A 400 -18.55 -38.26 48.31
CA GLY A 400 -19.24 -38.82 47.16
C GLY A 400 -20.35 -37.91 46.64
N LEU A 401 -21.16 -37.34 47.52
CA LEU A 401 -22.20 -36.38 47.17
C LEU A 401 -21.60 -35.08 46.61
N ALA A 402 -20.53 -34.57 47.22
CA ALA A 402 -19.83 -33.36 46.76
C ALA A 402 -19.21 -33.53 45.36
N LEU A 403 -18.85 -34.75 44.96
CA LEU A 403 -18.22 -35.05 43.67
C LEU A 403 -19.25 -35.41 42.57
N THR A 404 -20.37 -36.04 42.94
CA THR A 404 -21.39 -36.52 41.97
C THR A 404 -22.52 -35.52 41.73
N ALA A 405 -22.98 -34.80 42.76
CA ALA A 405 -23.98 -33.75 42.64
C ALA A 405 -23.64 -32.65 41.61
N PRO A 406 -22.39 -32.12 41.54
CA PRO A 406 -22.03 -31.15 40.51
C PRO A 406 -22.20 -31.71 39.09
N ILE A 407 -21.79 -32.95 38.85
CA ILE A 407 -21.87 -33.59 37.52
C ILE A 407 -23.34 -33.78 37.11
N PHE A 408 -24.18 -34.24 38.04
CA PHE A 408 -25.61 -34.43 37.77
C PHE A 408 -26.32 -33.10 37.49
N LEU A 409 -25.99 -32.06 38.26
CA LEU A 409 -26.53 -30.71 38.04
C LEU A 409 -26.07 -30.12 36.70
N LEU A 410 -24.81 -30.33 36.31
CA LEU A 410 -24.31 -29.96 34.98
C LEU A 410 -25.09 -30.67 33.87
N LEU A 411 -25.41 -31.96 34.04
CA LEU A 411 -26.19 -32.73 33.09
C LEU A 411 -27.64 -32.23 32.97
N VAL A 412 -28.30 -31.93 34.10
CA VAL A 412 -29.66 -31.35 34.11
C VAL A 412 -29.68 -29.98 33.43
N ILE A 413 -28.72 -29.11 33.74
CA ILE A 413 -28.60 -27.79 33.09
C ILE A 413 -28.31 -27.97 31.59
N HIS A 414 -27.46 -28.92 31.21
CA HIS A 414 -27.15 -29.18 29.81
C HIS A 414 -28.41 -29.62 29.03
N ILE A 415 -29.19 -30.55 29.58
CA ILE A 415 -30.47 -30.99 29.00
C ILE A 415 -31.45 -29.82 28.89
N PHE A 416 -31.60 -29.04 29.97
CA PHE A 416 -32.44 -27.85 29.96
C PHE A 416 -31.99 -26.84 28.89
N MET A 417 -30.69 -26.54 28.81
CA MET A 417 -30.15 -25.58 27.84
C MET A 417 -30.23 -26.08 26.39
N SER A 418 -30.16 -27.40 26.16
CA SER A 418 -30.35 -28.00 24.84
C SER A 418 -31.76 -27.72 24.29
N PHE A 419 -32.78 -27.75 25.16
CA PHE A 419 -34.15 -27.38 24.81
C PHE A 419 -34.40 -25.86 24.85
N TRP A 420 -33.82 -25.16 25.82
CA TRP A 420 -34.04 -23.72 26.04
C TRP A 420 -33.43 -22.86 24.95
N ARG A 421 -32.25 -23.20 24.42
CA ARG A 421 -31.58 -22.44 23.35
C ARG A 421 -32.45 -22.29 22.07
N PRO A 422 -32.96 -23.38 21.46
CA PRO A 422 -33.80 -23.25 20.25
C PRO A 422 -35.12 -22.53 20.54
N PHE A 423 -35.69 -22.73 21.72
CA PHE A 423 -36.90 -22.01 22.15
C PHE A 423 -36.66 -20.49 22.32
N ALA A 424 -35.55 -20.12 22.96
CA ALA A 424 -35.17 -18.73 23.17
C ALA A 424 -34.86 -18.00 21.85
N GLU A 425 -34.22 -18.65 20.87
CA GLU A 425 -34.01 -18.05 19.55
C GLU A 425 -35.34 -17.81 18.81
N ARG A 426 -36.34 -18.68 18.98
CA ARG A 426 -37.68 -18.50 18.40
C ARG A 426 -38.45 -17.32 19.00
N ILE A 427 -38.21 -17.00 20.27
CA ILE A 427 -38.88 -15.91 21.00
C ILE A 427 -38.07 -14.60 20.95
N LYS A 428 -36.80 -14.65 20.54
CA LYS A 428 -35.89 -13.51 20.42
C LYS A 428 -36.49 -12.24 19.81
N PRO A 429 -37.21 -12.25 18.65
CA PRO A 429 -37.74 -11.00 18.08
C PRO A 429 -38.85 -10.36 18.93
N VAL A 430 -39.55 -11.14 19.75
CA VAL A 430 -40.55 -10.65 20.70
C VAL A 430 -39.84 -10.16 21.96
N ASP A 431 -38.89 -10.94 22.47
CA ASP A 431 -38.13 -10.62 23.68
C ASP A 431 -37.31 -9.33 23.53
N THR A 432 -36.67 -9.09 22.37
CA THR A 432 -35.95 -7.83 22.08
C THR A 432 -36.88 -6.61 22.16
N ARG A 433 -38.12 -6.75 21.68
CA ARG A 433 -39.12 -5.67 21.66
C ARG A 433 -39.67 -5.36 23.06
N TRP A 434 -39.87 -6.39 23.89
CA TRP A 434 -40.34 -6.24 25.28
C TRP A 434 -39.22 -5.77 26.21
N SER A 435 -38.02 -6.33 26.07
CA SER A 435 -36.84 -5.91 26.85
C SER A 435 -36.48 -4.45 26.62
N ALA A 436 -36.55 -3.96 25.37
CA ALA A 436 -36.33 -2.55 25.07
C ALA A 436 -37.35 -1.58 25.72
N ARG A 437 -38.52 -2.09 26.14
CA ARG A 437 -39.56 -1.29 26.82
C ARG A 437 -39.56 -1.43 28.34
N LEU A 438 -39.16 -2.58 28.85
CA LEU A 438 -39.30 -2.94 30.27
C LEU A 438 -37.97 -2.85 31.04
N LEU A 439 -36.84 -3.09 30.39
CA LEU A 439 -35.54 -3.08 31.05
C LEU A 439 -34.87 -1.72 30.85
N PRO A 440 -34.41 -1.07 31.94
CA PRO A 440 -33.58 0.12 31.85
C PRO A 440 -32.27 -0.15 31.10
N ASP A 441 -31.77 0.84 30.38
CA ASP A 441 -30.56 0.71 29.55
C ASP A 441 -29.32 0.28 30.35
N TYR A 442 -29.26 0.58 31.66
CA TYR A 442 -28.15 0.18 32.53
C TYR A 442 -28.03 -1.35 32.76
N LEU A 443 -29.10 -2.12 32.52
CA LEU A 443 -29.09 -3.58 32.60
C LEU A 443 -28.60 -4.21 31.29
N SER A 444 -28.68 -3.48 30.17
CA SER A 444 -28.19 -3.92 28.87
C SER A 444 -26.71 -3.57 28.72
N TRP A 445 -25.90 -4.51 28.24
CA TRP A 445 -24.47 -4.31 28.04
C TRP A 445 -24.22 -3.80 26.60
N PRO A 446 -23.19 -2.95 26.37
CA PRO A 446 -22.90 -2.41 25.03
C PRO A 446 -22.78 -3.49 23.94
N GLY A 447 -22.18 -4.65 24.28
CA GLY A 447 -22.08 -5.83 23.40
C GLY A 447 -23.14 -6.92 23.63
N TYR A 448 -23.98 -6.85 24.66
CA TYR A 448 -24.94 -7.92 24.99
C TYR A 448 -26.27 -7.37 25.52
N GLN A 449 -27.37 -7.59 24.80
CA GLN A 449 -28.69 -7.15 25.26
C GLN A 449 -29.21 -8.08 26.37
N ALA A 450 -29.52 -7.51 27.53
CA ALA A 450 -30.26 -8.23 28.55
C ALA A 450 -31.68 -8.49 28.04
N LEU A 451 -31.95 -9.73 27.69
CA LEU A 451 -33.24 -10.22 27.23
C LEU A 451 -34.05 -10.74 28.43
N ALA A 452 -35.19 -10.09 28.67
CA ALA A 452 -35.99 -10.30 29.88
C ALA A 452 -36.52 -11.75 29.97
N LEU A 453 -36.97 -12.32 28.85
CA LEU A 453 -37.50 -13.68 28.85
C LEU A 453 -36.37 -14.71 28.77
N ARG A 454 -35.39 -14.52 27.89
CA ARG A 454 -34.26 -15.45 27.69
C ARG A 454 -33.42 -15.66 28.95
N HIS A 455 -33.17 -14.59 29.70
CA HIS A 455 -32.35 -14.66 30.93
C HIS A 455 -33.19 -14.65 32.20
N GLY A 456 -34.32 -13.95 32.21
CA GLY A 456 -35.18 -13.88 33.40
C GLY A 456 -35.84 -15.22 33.73
N ILE A 457 -36.28 -16.00 32.73
CA ILE A 457 -36.96 -17.28 33.01
C ILE A 457 -36.03 -18.28 33.73
N PRO A 458 -34.81 -18.57 33.25
CA PRO A 458 -33.87 -19.44 33.97
C PRO A 458 -33.47 -18.93 35.35
N ILE A 459 -33.32 -17.60 35.51
CA ILE A 459 -32.97 -16.98 36.80
C ILE A 459 -34.13 -17.14 37.80
N VAL A 460 -35.37 -16.88 37.37
CA VAL A 460 -36.55 -16.99 38.23
C VAL A 460 -36.85 -18.45 38.59
N THR A 461 -36.72 -19.38 37.65
CA THR A 461 -36.94 -20.81 37.94
C THR A 461 -35.91 -21.35 38.93
N LEU A 462 -34.64 -20.99 38.77
CA LEU A 462 -33.59 -21.41 39.70
C LEU A 462 -33.74 -20.73 41.06
N GLY A 463 -34.07 -19.43 41.08
CA GLY A 463 -34.39 -18.71 42.31
C GLY A 463 -35.56 -19.32 43.08
N TYR A 464 -36.61 -19.75 42.38
CA TYR A 464 -37.75 -20.45 42.98
C TYR A 464 -37.34 -21.77 43.64
N ILE A 465 -36.50 -22.56 42.98
CA ILE A 465 -35.95 -23.81 43.55
C ILE A 465 -35.11 -23.51 44.79
N CYS A 466 -34.29 -22.46 44.78
CA CYS A 466 -33.49 -22.05 45.93
C CYS A 466 -34.35 -21.63 47.13
N VAL A 467 -35.44 -20.90 46.89
CA VAL A 467 -36.39 -20.47 47.95
C VAL A 467 -37.08 -21.67 48.61
N GLN A 468 -37.46 -22.70 47.84
CA GLN A 468 -38.08 -23.90 48.40
C GLN A 468 -37.16 -24.71 49.31
N LYS A 469 -35.83 -24.59 49.14
CA LYS A 469 -34.84 -25.35 49.92
C LYS A 469 -34.43 -24.65 51.22
N GLY A 470 -34.59 -23.33 51.32
CA GLY A 470 -34.40 -22.60 52.57
C GLY A 470 -33.97 -21.15 52.39
N PRO A 471 -34.16 -20.30 53.43
CA PRO A 471 -33.92 -18.86 53.34
C PRO A 471 -32.44 -18.50 53.17
N VAL A 472 -31.52 -19.29 53.76
CA VAL A 472 -30.07 -19.08 53.63
C VAL A 472 -29.62 -19.26 52.19
N LEU A 473 -30.17 -20.26 51.50
CA LEU A 473 -29.83 -20.54 50.10
C LEU A 473 -30.36 -19.45 49.16
N ALA A 474 -31.57 -18.97 49.42
CA ALA A 474 -32.14 -17.84 48.68
C ALA A 474 -31.33 -16.55 48.86
N ALA A 475 -30.83 -16.28 50.07
CA ALA A 475 -29.97 -15.12 50.35
C ALA A 475 -28.62 -15.22 49.64
N LEU A 476 -27.98 -16.41 49.65
CA LEU A 476 -26.73 -16.65 48.92
C LEU A 476 -26.91 -16.53 47.41
N TYR A 477 -27.99 -17.09 46.86
CA TYR A 477 -28.34 -16.95 45.45
C TYR A 477 -28.56 -15.48 45.05
N GLY A 478 -29.31 -14.73 45.86
CA GLY A 478 -29.52 -13.30 45.66
C GLY A 478 -28.22 -12.49 45.74
N ALA A 479 -27.33 -12.80 46.69
CA ALA A 479 -26.03 -12.16 46.82
C ALA A 479 -25.13 -12.44 45.61
N VAL A 480 -25.11 -13.67 45.09
CA VAL A 480 -24.34 -14.04 43.89
C VAL A 480 -24.91 -13.39 42.63
N LEU A 481 -26.24 -13.27 42.50
CA LEU A 481 -26.86 -12.53 41.40
C LEU A 481 -26.53 -11.03 41.44
N LEU A 482 -26.57 -10.42 42.63
CA LEU A 482 -26.24 -9.01 42.82
C LEU A 482 -24.76 -8.77 42.53
N LEU A 483 -23.90 -9.66 43.04
CA LEU A 483 -22.48 -9.69 42.73
C LEU A 483 -22.26 -9.84 41.21
N TRP A 484 -23.01 -10.69 40.52
CA TRP A 484 -22.92 -10.87 39.06
C TRP A 484 -23.35 -9.62 38.26
N ILE A 485 -24.42 -8.94 38.68
CA ILE A 485 -24.87 -7.68 38.06
C ILE A 485 -23.81 -6.58 38.23
N VAL A 486 -23.15 -6.54 39.40
CA VAL A 486 -22.13 -5.53 39.75
C VAL A 486 -20.75 -5.84 39.17
N LEU A 487 -20.30 -7.10 39.21
CA LEU A 487 -19.00 -7.61 38.73
C LEU A 487 -19.05 -8.18 37.30
N SER A 488 -20.06 -7.81 36.51
CA SER A 488 -20.07 -8.13 35.09
C SER A 488 -18.76 -7.67 34.42
N PRO A 489 -18.16 -8.50 33.54
CA PRO A 489 -16.77 -8.40 33.12
C PRO A 489 -16.35 -7.05 32.49
N TYR A 490 -17.30 -6.23 32.03
CA TYR A 490 -17.00 -4.91 31.46
C TYR A 490 -16.88 -3.77 32.49
N ARG A 491 -17.63 -3.86 33.60
CA ARG A 491 -17.37 -2.97 34.76
C ARG A 491 -16.04 -3.33 35.40
N ILE A 492 -15.66 -4.61 35.33
CA ILE A 492 -14.33 -5.08 35.73
C ILE A 492 -13.25 -4.54 34.78
N SER A 493 -13.40 -4.51 33.46
CA SER A 493 -12.36 -3.91 32.59
C SER A 493 -12.21 -2.41 32.84
N GLY A 494 -13.31 -1.66 32.97
CA GLY A 494 -13.24 -0.24 33.34
C GLY A 494 -12.70 0.00 34.77
N PHE A 495 -13.02 -0.88 35.71
CA PHE A 495 -12.48 -0.85 37.08
C PHE A 495 -11.03 -1.34 37.13
N GLN A 496 -10.63 -2.30 36.30
CA GLN A 496 -9.28 -2.81 36.14
C GLN A 496 -8.41 -1.79 35.44
N ASP A 497 -8.93 -1.02 34.48
CA ASP A 497 -8.23 0.11 33.87
C ASP A 497 -8.10 1.26 34.85
N ALA A 498 -9.17 1.63 35.56
CA ALA A 498 -9.11 2.65 36.61
C ALA A 498 -8.17 2.25 37.76
N ILE A 499 -8.14 0.96 38.12
CA ILE A 499 -7.20 0.42 39.11
C ILE A 499 -5.80 0.31 38.52
N SER A 500 -5.62 -0.16 37.29
CA SER A 500 -4.29 -0.35 36.68
C SER A 500 -3.58 0.99 36.50
N ILE A 501 -4.31 2.04 36.13
CA ILE A 501 -3.81 3.42 36.09
C ILE A 501 -3.40 3.88 37.50
N ARG A 502 -4.11 3.47 38.55
CA ARG A 502 -3.87 3.90 39.93
C ARG A 502 -2.84 3.04 40.69
N THR A 503 -2.65 1.79 40.31
CA THR A 503 -1.81 0.79 41.01
C THR A 503 -0.67 0.25 40.15
N GLY A 504 -0.53 0.69 38.89
CA GLY A 504 0.46 0.16 37.94
C GLY A 504 0.12 -1.23 37.39
N GLY A 505 -1.12 -1.67 37.55
CA GLY A 505 -1.65 -2.90 36.95
C GLY A 505 -1.00 -4.20 37.42
N TRP A 506 -1.15 -5.26 36.62
CA TRP A 506 -0.55 -6.58 36.88
C TRP A 506 0.98 -6.57 36.82
N ASP A 507 1.59 -5.55 36.21
CA ASP A 507 3.04 -5.45 36.08
C ASP A 507 3.70 -4.95 37.37
N SER A 508 3.04 -4.08 38.15
CA SER A 508 3.52 -3.72 39.49
C SER A 508 3.41 -4.90 40.46
N VAL A 509 2.33 -5.69 40.35
CA VAL A 509 2.12 -6.91 41.13
C VAL A 509 3.14 -7.98 40.75
N LYS A 510 3.41 -8.17 39.45
CA LYS A 510 4.49 -9.06 38.99
C LYS A 510 5.85 -8.57 39.49
N ALA A 511 6.15 -7.27 39.40
CA ALA A 511 7.41 -6.72 39.89
C ALA A 511 7.56 -6.88 41.42
N PHE A 512 6.47 -6.70 42.18
CA PHE A 512 6.43 -6.95 43.62
C PHE A 512 6.60 -8.42 43.95
N CYS A 513 5.89 -9.32 43.26
CA CYS A 513 6.01 -10.76 43.42
C CYS A 513 7.42 -11.24 43.08
N VAL A 514 8.00 -10.83 41.95
CA VAL A 514 9.38 -11.13 41.56
C VAL A 514 10.36 -10.67 42.65
N ARG A 515 10.21 -9.45 43.15
CA ARG A 515 11.08 -8.89 44.21
C ARG A 515 10.92 -9.59 45.56
N ASN A 516 9.75 -10.19 45.85
CA ASN A 516 9.47 -10.85 47.13
C ASN A 516 9.39 -12.39 47.06
N THR A 517 9.61 -13.00 45.89
CA THR A 517 9.60 -14.47 45.71
C THR A 517 10.54 -15.18 46.69
N PHE A 518 11.76 -14.66 46.85
CA PHE A 518 12.74 -15.23 47.77
C PHE A 518 12.29 -15.17 49.24
N LYS A 519 11.64 -14.07 49.66
CA LYS A 519 11.09 -13.93 51.02
C LYS A 519 9.92 -14.87 51.27
N ALA A 520 9.04 -15.04 50.28
CA ALA A 520 7.94 -15.99 50.36
C ALA A 520 8.42 -17.44 50.47
N ILE A 521 9.44 -17.82 49.68
CA ILE A 521 10.08 -19.14 49.77
C ILE A 521 10.69 -19.35 51.16
N MET A 522 11.40 -18.36 51.72
CA MET A 522 11.98 -18.45 53.06
C MET A 522 10.93 -18.60 54.17
N ILE A 523 9.78 -17.93 54.06
CA ILE A 523 8.68 -18.06 55.02
C ILE A 523 8.04 -19.44 54.94
N VAL A 524 7.80 -19.95 53.73
CA VAL A 524 7.24 -21.30 53.51
C VAL A 524 8.22 -22.38 54.00
N LEU A 525 9.52 -22.22 53.74
CA LEU A 525 10.55 -23.13 54.23
C LEU A 525 10.63 -23.09 55.76
N GLY A 526 10.53 -21.90 56.37
CA GLY A 526 10.48 -21.73 57.82
C GLY A 526 9.24 -22.36 58.46
N LEU A 527 8.07 -22.22 57.83
CA LEU A 527 6.83 -22.89 58.25
C LEU A 527 6.91 -24.40 58.11
N MET A 528 7.48 -24.91 57.01
CA MET A 528 7.74 -26.35 56.85
C MET A 528 8.73 -26.87 57.90
N LEU A 529 9.80 -26.13 58.18
CA LEU A 529 10.78 -26.50 59.21
C LEU A 529 10.12 -26.53 60.60
N ALA A 530 9.32 -25.51 60.93
CA ALA A 530 8.57 -25.46 62.18
C ALA A 530 7.56 -26.62 62.29
N PHE A 531 6.91 -26.98 61.17
CA PHE A 531 6.02 -28.13 61.10
C PHE A 531 6.79 -29.45 61.32
N VAL A 532 7.93 -29.64 60.67
CA VAL A 532 8.79 -30.83 60.84
C VAL A 532 9.33 -30.94 62.27
N VAL A 533 9.80 -29.83 62.84
CA VAL A 533 10.24 -29.78 64.24
C VAL A 533 9.07 -30.09 65.18
N GLY A 534 7.87 -29.56 64.91
CA GLY A 534 6.66 -29.89 65.65
C GLY A 534 6.32 -31.38 65.59
N VAL A 535 6.45 -32.01 64.41
CA VAL A 535 6.23 -33.45 64.23
C VAL A 535 7.32 -34.29 64.92
N ILE A 536 8.56 -33.81 65.01
CA ILE A 536 9.65 -34.51 65.72
C ILE A 536 9.50 -34.39 67.24
N VAL A 537 9.09 -33.21 67.74
CA VAL A 537 8.93 -32.93 69.17
C VAL A 537 7.64 -33.55 69.74
N PHE A 538 6.56 -33.57 68.96
CA PHE A 538 5.25 -34.12 69.37
C PHE A 538 4.91 -35.45 68.71
N GLY A 539 5.84 -36.04 67.96
CA GLY A 539 5.67 -37.35 67.34
C GLY A 539 5.51 -38.45 68.39
N PRO A 540 4.62 -39.43 68.20
CA PRO A 540 4.31 -40.42 69.22
C PRO A 540 5.57 -41.19 69.62
N ALA A 541 5.90 -41.15 70.91
CA ALA A 541 6.97 -41.96 71.49
C ALA A 541 6.75 -43.43 71.10
N ARG A 542 7.71 -44.01 70.38
CA ARG A 542 7.69 -45.44 70.05
C ARG A 542 7.78 -46.22 71.36
N GLY A 543 6.64 -46.68 71.86
CA GLY A 543 6.57 -47.69 72.90
C GLY A 543 7.17 -48.98 72.38
N HIS A 544 8.16 -49.49 73.11
CA HIS A 544 8.63 -50.87 73.02
C HIS A 544 7.58 -51.84 73.59
#